data_AF-A0A1L9T2U8-F1
#
_entry.id   AF-A0A1L9T2U8-F1
#
_cell.length_a   1.000
_cell.length_b   1.000
_cell.length_c   1.000
_cell.angle_alpha   90.00
_cell.angle_beta   90.00
_cell.angle_gamma   90.00
#
_symmetry.space_group_name_H-M   'P 1'
#
loop_
_entity.id
_entity.type
_entity.pdbx_description
1 polymer ?
#
loop_
_entity_poly.entity_id
_entity_poly.type
_entity_poly.pdbx_seq_one_letter_code
_entity_poly.pdbx_strand_id
1 'polypeptide(L)'
;MPSLTSGIPPYGQTSPQFYDLLLHSKRSFYLLLLSEMVNYIPTRSASAADVRRFITDVLVLDYDTDPEFASETARAWRIGRGAELHDASQEHFEHVFGAEIGSYLYRTVLDGRESQWWGSHIGTFFRWTLLLSPLLFFWTVSKTWSAPSNAPSFPLLLQGMLLPVFAYLRPKKSYMQLAIGLGSLAMYFAGLLLKS
;
A
#
# COMPACT_ATOMS: atom_id res chain seq x y z
N MET A 1 -46.80 -31.32 -46.97
CA MET A 1 -45.68 -31.42 -46.00
C MET A 1 -44.66 -30.34 -46.34
N PRO A 2 -44.52 -29.27 -45.55
CA PRO A 2 -43.54 -28.23 -45.82
C PRO A 2 -42.20 -28.56 -45.17
N SER A 3 -41.14 -28.45 -45.98
CA SER A 3 -39.74 -28.65 -45.62
C SER A 3 -39.17 -27.45 -44.85
N LEU A 4 -38.66 -27.71 -43.64
CA LEU A 4 -37.91 -26.76 -42.82
C LEU A 4 -36.51 -26.56 -43.42
N THR A 5 -36.29 -25.45 -44.13
CA THR A 5 -34.94 -24.98 -44.45
C THR A 5 -34.37 -24.22 -43.24
N SER A 6 -33.47 -24.89 -42.52
CA SER A 6 -32.69 -24.30 -41.43
C SER A 6 -31.70 -23.28 -42.01
N GLY A 7 -31.94 -21.99 -41.77
CA GLY A 7 -30.97 -20.94 -42.01
C GLY A 7 -29.87 -20.98 -40.96
N ILE A 8 -28.79 -21.72 -41.21
CA ILE A 8 -27.52 -21.55 -40.50
C ILE A 8 -26.79 -20.40 -41.20
N PRO A 9 -26.50 -19.28 -40.53
CA PRO A 9 -25.73 -18.21 -41.14
C PRO A 9 -24.30 -18.69 -41.42
N PRO A 10 -23.69 -18.27 -42.55
CA PRO A 10 -22.37 -18.72 -42.95
C PRO A 10 -21.29 -18.25 -41.96
N TYR A 11 -20.38 -19.16 -41.62
CA TYR A 11 -19.14 -18.86 -40.92
C TYR A 11 -18.35 -17.82 -41.72
N GLY A 12 -18.15 -16.61 -41.18
CA GLY A 12 -17.24 -15.64 -41.79
C GLY A 12 -17.58 -14.16 -41.66
N GLN A 13 -18.53 -13.75 -40.82
CA GLN A 13 -18.82 -12.33 -40.58
C GLN A 13 -18.73 -11.98 -39.09
N THR A 14 -17.54 -12.10 -38.52
CA THR A 14 -17.24 -11.46 -37.24
C THR A 14 -17.01 -9.97 -37.48
N SER A 15 -17.98 -9.16 -37.06
CA SER A 15 -17.93 -7.69 -37.13
C SER A 15 -16.63 -7.16 -36.51
N PRO A 16 -15.94 -6.17 -37.11
CA PRO A 16 -14.76 -5.50 -36.54
C PRO A 16 -15.00 -5.01 -35.10
N GLN A 17 -16.25 -4.61 -34.80
CA GLN A 17 -16.63 -4.14 -33.47
C GLN A 17 -16.53 -5.22 -32.38
N PHE A 18 -16.69 -6.50 -32.73
CA PHE A 18 -16.55 -7.59 -31.77
C PHE A 18 -15.08 -7.81 -31.39
N TYR A 19 -14.16 -7.65 -32.34
CA TYR A 19 -12.72 -7.66 -32.05
C TYR A 19 -12.32 -6.46 -31.23
N ASP A 20 -12.82 -5.26 -31.53
CA ASP A 20 -12.54 -4.06 -30.74
C ASP A 20 -13.06 -4.19 -29.31
N LEU A 21 -14.28 -4.71 -29.09
CA LEU A 21 -14.82 -4.98 -27.75
C LEU A 21 -14.04 -6.05 -26.99
N LEU A 22 -13.60 -7.12 -27.66
CA LEU A 22 -12.75 -8.15 -27.06
C LEU A 22 -11.34 -7.65 -26.77
N LEU A 23 -10.78 -6.81 -27.65
CA LEU A 23 -9.49 -6.17 -27.45
C LEU A 23 -9.59 -5.21 -26.27
N HIS A 24 -10.64 -4.39 -26.20
CA HIS A 24 -10.88 -3.43 -25.12
C HIS A 24 -11.18 -4.10 -23.79
N SER A 25 -11.95 -5.19 -23.78
CA SER A 25 -12.25 -6.00 -22.59
C SER A 25 -11.01 -6.73 -22.08
N LYS A 26 -10.21 -7.34 -22.98
CA LYS A 26 -8.92 -7.92 -22.62
C LYS A 26 -7.96 -6.83 -22.15
N ARG A 27 -7.88 -5.68 -22.82
CA ARG A 27 -7.06 -4.54 -22.40
C ARG A 27 -7.46 -4.08 -21.01
N SER A 28 -8.75 -3.90 -20.72
CA SER A 28 -9.21 -3.56 -19.37
C SER A 28 -8.88 -4.63 -18.34
N PHE A 29 -8.98 -5.92 -18.67
CA PHE A 29 -8.60 -7.00 -17.74
C PHE A 29 -7.07 -7.06 -17.53
N TYR A 30 -6.27 -6.92 -18.57
CA TYR A 30 -4.81 -6.85 -18.47
C TYR A 30 -4.35 -5.58 -17.77
N LEU A 31 -5.01 -4.44 -17.98
CA LEU A 31 -4.75 -3.17 -17.29
C LEU A 31 -5.13 -3.26 -15.82
N LEU A 32 -6.21 -3.98 -15.46
CA LEU A 32 -6.56 -4.25 -14.06
C LEU A 32 -5.54 -5.17 -13.40
N LEU A 33 -5.13 -6.24 -14.08
CA LEU A 33 -4.15 -7.19 -13.57
C LEU A 33 -2.73 -6.60 -13.54
N LEU A 34 -2.41 -5.68 -14.47
CA LEU A 34 -1.17 -4.91 -14.50
C LEU A 34 -1.19 -3.76 -13.50
N SER A 35 -2.30 -3.06 -13.28
CA SER A 35 -2.49 -2.10 -12.18
C SER A 35 -2.33 -2.80 -10.83
N GLU A 36 -2.82 -4.04 -10.72
CA GLU A 36 -2.57 -4.88 -9.56
C GLU A 36 -1.09 -5.28 -9.42
N MET A 37 -0.35 -5.41 -10.54
CA MET A 37 1.11 -5.58 -10.54
C MET A 37 1.90 -4.28 -10.32
N VAL A 38 1.35 -3.11 -10.66
CA VAL A 38 1.93 -1.80 -10.35
C VAL A 38 1.96 -1.55 -8.84
N ASN A 39 1.09 -2.22 -8.08
CA ASN A 39 1.20 -2.25 -6.62
C ASN A 39 2.46 -2.98 -6.11
N TYR A 40 3.19 -3.69 -6.97
CA TYR A 40 4.44 -4.34 -6.61
C TYR A 40 5.64 -3.45 -6.99
N ILE A 41 6.06 -2.65 -6.02
CA ILE A 41 7.27 -1.84 -6.18
C ILE A 41 8.51 -2.73 -6.34
N PRO A 42 9.53 -2.28 -7.10
CA PRO A 42 10.80 -2.98 -7.22
C PRO A 42 11.38 -3.31 -5.85
N THR A 43 11.95 -4.50 -5.70
CA THR A 43 12.66 -4.88 -4.47
C THR A 43 13.87 -3.97 -4.27
N ARG A 44 14.34 -3.84 -3.02
CA ARG A 44 15.54 -3.02 -2.73
C ARG A 44 16.80 -3.45 -3.51
N SER A 45 16.90 -4.71 -3.94
CA SER A 45 18.02 -5.21 -4.73
C SER A 45 17.89 -4.98 -6.25
N ALA A 46 16.73 -4.51 -6.72
CA ALA A 46 16.43 -4.30 -8.13
C ALA A 46 17.45 -3.39 -8.81
N SER A 47 17.71 -3.63 -10.10
CA SER A 47 18.63 -2.81 -10.88
C SER A 47 18.01 -1.47 -11.24
N ALA A 48 18.84 -0.50 -11.64
CA ALA A 48 18.34 0.78 -12.16
C ALA A 48 17.51 0.60 -13.45
N ALA A 49 17.70 -0.49 -14.20
CA ALA A 49 16.87 -0.79 -15.37
C ALA A 49 15.47 -1.25 -14.96
N ASP A 50 15.38 -2.09 -13.92
CA ASP A 50 14.10 -2.55 -13.38
C ASP A 50 13.30 -1.40 -12.77
N VAL A 51 13.98 -0.47 -12.07
CA VAL A 51 13.33 0.73 -11.53
C VAL A 51 12.80 1.62 -12.64
N ARG A 52 13.57 1.84 -13.71
CA ARG A 52 13.11 2.63 -14.86
C ARG A 52 11.90 1.99 -15.54
N ARG A 53 11.93 0.66 -15.72
CA ARG A 53 10.79 -0.07 -16.25
C ARG A 53 9.55 0.11 -15.38
N PHE A 54 9.68 -0.02 -14.06
CA PHE A 54 8.59 0.25 -13.13
C PHE A 54 8.04 1.67 -13.27
N ILE A 55 8.90 2.70 -13.35
CA ILE A 55 8.46 4.09 -13.53
C ILE A 55 7.71 4.25 -14.86
N THR A 56 8.24 3.70 -15.95
CA THR A 56 7.55 3.72 -17.25
C THR A 56 6.19 3.04 -17.17
N ASP A 57 6.12 1.86 -16.56
CA ASP A 57 4.87 1.11 -16.41
C ASP A 57 3.84 1.91 -15.59
N VAL A 58 4.24 2.53 -14.47
CA VAL A 58 3.37 3.41 -13.67
C VAL A 58 2.84 4.58 -14.51
N LEU A 59 3.71 5.26 -15.24
CA LEU A 59 3.31 6.43 -16.04
C LEU A 59 2.36 6.07 -17.18
N VAL A 60 2.56 4.91 -17.82
CA VAL A 60 1.67 4.45 -18.91
C VAL A 60 0.34 3.96 -18.33
N LEU A 61 0.38 3.15 -17.27
CA LEU A 61 -0.79 2.45 -16.77
C LEU A 61 -1.68 3.34 -15.91
N ASP A 62 -1.08 4.13 -15.02
CA ASP A 62 -1.85 4.92 -14.06
C ASP A 62 -2.09 6.36 -14.54
N TYR A 63 -1.23 6.87 -15.42
CA TYR A 63 -1.30 8.24 -15.95
C TYR A 63 -1.79 8.31 -17.41
N ASP A 64 -2.00 7.16 -18.06
CA ASP A 64 -2.39 7.06 -19.48
C ASP A 64 -1.47 7.89 -20.41
N THR A 65 -0.18 7.97 -20.06
CA THR A 65 0.80 8.72 -20.85
C THR A 65 1.30 7.91 -22.03
N ASP A 66 1.79 8.63 -23.03
CA ASP A 66 2.45 8.01 -24.17
C ASP A 66 3.68 7.19 -23.73
N PRO A 67 3.86 5.94 -24.22
CA PRO A 67 4.98 5.08 -23.81
C PRO A 67 6.37 5.66 -24.09
N GLU A 68 6.53 6.46 -25.15
CA GLU A 68 7.80 7.11 -25.46
C GLU A 68 8.10 8.19 -24.43
N PHE A 69 7.12 9.05 -24.14
CA PHE A 69 7.21 10.05 -23.07
C PHE A 69 7.52 9.41 -21.70
N ALA A 70 6.84 8.32 -21.34
CA ALA A 70 7.05 7.62 -20.08
C ALA A 70 8.46 7.01 -19.98
N SER A 71 8.97 6.46 -21.09
CA SER A 71 10.33 5.92 -21.18
C SER A 71 11.39 7.02 -21.06
N GLU A 72 11.19 8.15 -21.72
CA GLU A 72 12.07 9.32 -21.62
C GLU A 72 12.09 9.90 -20.20
N THR A 73 10.91 10.05 -19.59
CA THR A 73 10.76 10.52 -18.21
C THR A 73 11.47 9.57 -17.23
N ALA A 74 11.29 8.25 -17.39
CA ALA A 74 11.95 7.26 -16.55
C ALA A 74 13.49 7.33 -16.66
N ARG A 75 14.06 7.73 -17.81
CA ARG A 75 15.52 7.89 -17.97
C ARG A 75 16.12 8.96 -17.05
N ALA A 76 15.32 9.88 -16.52
CA ALA A 76 15.75 10.82 -15.49
C ALA A 76 16.27 10.11 -14.23
N TRP A 77 15.79 8.89 -13.96
CA TRP A 77 16.31 8.01 -12.92
C TRP A 77 17.59 7.28 -13.36
N ARG A 78 18.70 8.03 -13.41
CA ARG A 78 19.93 7.59 -14.10
C ARG A 78 20.62 6.37 -13.47
N ILE A 79 20.85 6.38 -12.16
CA ILE A 79 21.72 5.40 -11.46
C ILE A 79 21.00 4.71 -10.29
N GLY A 80 19.94 5.31 -9.76
CA GLY A 80 19.27 4.79 -8.56
C GLY A 80 18.76 3.36 -8.77
N ARG A 81 19.10 2.47 -7.85
CA ARG A 81 18.60 1.09 -7.79
C ARG A 81 17.33 1.07 -6.94
N GLY A 82 16.81 -0.13 -6.70
CA GLY A 82 15.64 -0.30 -5.85
C GLY A 82 15.83 0.28 -4.44
N ALA A 83 17.03 0.18 -3.86
CA ALA A 83 17.31 0.75 -2.54
C ALA A 83 17.10 2.27 -2.53
N GLU A 84 17.67 2.99 -3.50
CA GLU A 84 17.52 4.43 -3.64
C GLU A 84 16.08 4.81 -3.94
N LEU A 85 15.33 4.00 -4.70
CA LEU A 85 13.90 4.22 -4.94
C LEU A 85 13.10 4.19 -3.62
N HIS A 86 13.43 3.26 -2.72
CA HIS A 86 12.77 3.13 -1.42
C HIS A 86 13.17 4.24 -0.44
N ASP A 87 14.40 4.73 -0.53
CA ASP A 87 14.97 5.68 0.43
C ASP A 87 14.83 7.15 -0.01
N ALA A 88 14.50 7.38 -1.29
CA ALA A 88 14.28 8.71 -1.84
C ALA A 88 13.13 9.45 -1.13
N SER A 89 13.36 10.74 -0.86
CA SER A 89 12.34 11.65 -0.34
C SER A 89 11.41 12.11 -1.46
N GLN A 90 10.24 12.62 -1.10
CA GLN A 90 9.32 13.26 -2.05
C GLN A 90 10.02 14.37 -2.85
N GLU A 91 10.78 15.23 -2.16
CA GLU A 91 11.55 16.31 -2.78
C GLU A 91 12.52 15.79 -3.83
N HIS A 92 13.15 14.63 -3.60
CA HIS A 92 14.02 14.01 -4.59
C HIS A 92 13.26 13.58 -5.85
N PHE A 93 12.08 12.96 -5.68
CA PHE A 93 11.23 12.62 -6.83
C PHE A 93 10.78 13.86 -7.60
N GLU A 94 10.36 14.91 -6.90
CA GLU A 94 9.93 16.18 -7.51
C GLU A 94 11.07 16.88 -8.24
N HIS A 95 12.29 16.83 -7.70
CA HIS A 95 13.48 17.35 -8.36
C HIS A 95 13.84 16.56 -9.63
N VAL A 96 13.69 15.23 -9.62
CA VAL A 96 14.08 14.37 -10.75
C VAL A 96 13.03 14.37 -11.87
N PHE A 97 11.74 14.34 -11.53
CA PHE A 97 10.64 14.16 -12.49
C PHE A 97 9.74 15.39 -12.66
N GLY A 98 9.98 16.45 -11.88
CA GLY A 98 9.09 17.60 -11.79
C GLY A 98 8.04 17.43 -10.69
N ALA A 99 7.44 18.55 -10.25
CA ALA A 99 6.57 18.58 -9.08
C ALA A 99 5.37 17.63 -9.19
N GLU A 100 4.66 17.63 -10.33
CA GLU A 100 3.44 16.82 -10.49
C GLU A 100 3.74 15.33 -10.58
N ILE A 101 4.61 14.94 -11.52
CA ILE A 101 4.97 13.54 -11.76
C ILE A 101 5.72 12.97 -10.55
N GLY A 102 6.65 13.73 -9.98
CA GLY A 102 7.44 13.32 -8.83
C GLY A 102 6.59 13.07 -7.58
N SER A 103 5.68 14.00 -7.25
CA SER A 103 4.72 13.82 -6.14
C SER A 103 3.89 12.54 -6.31
N TYR A 104 3.44 12.26 -7.53
CA TYR A 104 2.64 11.08 -7.82
C TYR A 104 3.46 9.79 -7.69
N LEU A 105 4.60 9.70 -8.38
CA LEU A 105 5.49 8.54 -8.30
C LEU A 105 5.90 8.23 -6.86
N TYR A 106 6.18 9.26 -6.06
CA TYR A 106 6.48 9.10 -4.65
C TYR A 106 5.32 8.45 -3.88
N ARG A 107 4.07 8.86 -4.14
CA ARG A 107 2.87 8.25 -3.52
C ARG A 107 2.71 6.80 -3.95
N THR A 108 2.87 6.49 -5.23
CA THR A 108 2.79 5.11 -5.74
C THR A 108 3.85 4.21 -5.08
N VAL A 109 5.07 4.72 -4.93
CA VAL A 109 6.14 4.00 -4.22
C VAL A 109 5.78 3.80 -2.74
N LEU A 110 5.26 4.82 -2.06
CA LEU A 110 4.82 4.69 -0.66
C LEU A 110 3.70 3.67 -0.47
N ASP A 111 2.69 3.70 -1.33
CA ASP A 111 1.54 2.79 -1.22
C ASP A 111 1.95 1.34 -1.55
N GLY A 112 2.88 1.14 -2.50
CA GLY A 112 3.49 -0.16 -2.74
C GLY A 112 4.36 -0.64 -1.57
N ARG A 113 5.12 0.25 -0.91
CA ARG A 113 5.91 -0.07 0.29
C ARG A 113 5.00 -0.49 1.43
N GLU A 114 3.90 0.23 1.61
CA GLU A 114 2.89 -0.09 2.60
C GLU A 114 2.27 -1.46 2.32
N SER A 115 1.91 -1.75 1.07
CA SER A 115 1.36 -3.05 0.66
C SER A 115 2.32 -4.20 0.95
N GLN A 116 3.61 -4.04 0.59
CA GLN A 116 4.65 -5.03 0.91
C GLN A 116 4.88 -5.18 2.42
N TRP A 117 4.81 -4.08 3.18
CA TRP A 117 4.95 -4.11 4.63
C TRP A 117 3.81 -4.92 5.28
N TRP A 118 2.57 -4.71 4.85
CA TRP A 118 1.42 -5.50 5.33
C TRP A 118 1.51 -6.98 4.95
N GLY A 119 2.09 -7.31 3.81
CA GLY A 119 2.37 -8.70 3.39
C GLY A 119 3.53 -9.37 4.15
N SER A 120 4.34 -8.61 4.89
CA SER A 120 5.47 -9.15 5.65
C SER A 120 5.05 -9.83 6.95
N HIS A 121 5.94 -10.65 7.52
CA HIS A 121 5.74 -11.25 8.85
C HIS A 121 5.55 -10.19 9.94
N ILE A 122 6.29 -9.08 9.86
CA ILE A 122 6.19 -7.96 10.82
C ILE A 122 4.83 -7.29 10.70
N GLY A 123 4.39 -6.97 9.48
CA GLY A 123 3.07 -6.38 9.24
C GLY A 123 1.93 -7.30 9.68
N THR A 124 2.06 -8.61 9.44
CA THR A 124 1.09 -9.62 9.89
C THR A 124 0.99 -9.65 11.42
N PHE A 125 2.12 -9.70 12.12
CA PHE A 125 2.16 -9.64 13.58
C PHE A 125 1.42 -8.40 14.11
N PHE A 126 1.76 -7.24 13.56
CA PHE A 126 1.15 -5.98 13.97
C PHE A 126 -0.32 -5.84 13.60
N ARG A 127 -0.77 -6.45 12.49
CA ARG A 127 -2.19 -6.52 12.12
C ARG A 127 -3.01 -7.18 13.23
N TRP A 128 -2.51 -8.29 13.76
CA TRP A 128 -3.15 -8.97 14.90
C TRP A 128 -3.11 -8.11 16.16
N THR A 129 -1.99 -7.44 16.44
CA THR A 129 -1.90 -6.50 17.59
C THR A 129 -2.94 -5.39 17.49
N LEU A 130 -3.16 -4.82 16.30
CA LEU A 130 -4.16 -3.77 16.07
C LEU A 130 -5.59 -4.26 16.27
N LEU A 131 -5.90 -5.48 15.85
CA LEU A 131 -7.23 -6.06 16.05
C LEU A 131 -7.50 -6.43 17.51
N LEU A 132 -6.48 -6.89 18.23
CA LEU A 132 -6.61 -7.29 19.64
C LEU A 132 -6.55 -6.09 20.60
N SER A 133 -5.92 -4.99 20.20
CA SER A 133 -5.71 -3.81 21.06
C SER A 133 -7.02 -3.19 21.60
N PRO A 134 -8.08 -2.96 20.80
CA PRO A 134 -9.35 -2.45 21.32
C PRO A 134 -9.97 -3.39 22.34
N LEU A 135 -9.95 -4.70 22.08
CA LEU A 135 -10.50 -5.71 22.99
C LEU A 135 -9.76 -5.72 24.33
N LEU A 136 -8.42 -5.66 24.30
CA LEU A 136 -7.60 -5.55 25.50
C LEU A 136 -7.83 -4.23 26.23
N PHE A 137 -7.95 -3.12 25.52
CA PHE A 137 -8.25 -1.82 26.09
C PHE A 137 -9.61 -1.82 26.80
N PHE A 138 -10.68 -2.22 26.11
CA PHE A 138 -12.01 -2.34 26.70
C PHE A 138 -12.04 -3.30 27.89
N TRP A 139 -11.34 -4.43 27.80
CA TRP A 139 -11.24 -5.36 28.92
C TRP A 139 -10.55 -4.71 30.13
N THR A 140 -9.41 -4.05 29.94
CA THR A 140 -8.70 -3.38 31.05
C THR A 140 -9.54 -2.28 31.69
N VAL A 141 -10.19 -1.43 30.89
CA VAL A 141 -11.09 -0.37 31.39
C VAL A 141 -12.29 -0.96 32.12
N SER A 142 -12.88 -2.05 31.61
CA SER A 142 -14.01 -2.72 32.27
C SER A 142 -13.61 -3.31 33.62
N LYS A 143 -12.38 -3.83 33.73
CA LYS A 143 -11.85 -4.37 34.99
C LYS A 143 -11.60 -3.27 36.00
N THR A 144 -11.00 -2.15 35.59
CA THR A 144 -10.75 -1.02 36.50
C THR A 144 -12.04 -0.34 36.95
N TRP A 145 -13.05 -0.26 36.09
CA TRP A 145 -14.38 0.25 36.46
C TRP A 145 -15.09 -0.65 37.49
N SER A 146 -15.06 -1.96 37.28
CA SER A 146 -15.79 -2.92 38.12
C SER A 146 -15.13 -3.16 39.48
N ALA A 147 -13.81 -3.08 39.55
CA ALA A 147 -13.06 -3.19 40.79
C ALA A 147 -11.82 -2.30 40.65
N PRO A 148 -11.74 -1.17 41.36
CA PRO A 148 -10.55 -0.33 41.37
C PRO A 148 -9.36 -1.16 41.87
N SER A 149 -8.56 -1.67 40.94
CA SER A 149 -7.36 -2.43 41.28
C SER A 149 -6.19 -1.45 41.40
N ASN A 150 -5.48 -1.49 42.52
CA ASN A 150 -4.31 -0.64 42.77
C ASN A 150 -3.04 -1.12 42.02
N ALA A 151 -3.20 -1.86 40.93
CA ALA A 151 -2.10 -2.43 40.16
C ALA A 151 -2.16 -1.89 38.72
N PRO A 152 -1.07 -1.29 38.22
CA PRO A 152 -1.02 -0.81 36.84
C PRO A 152 -1.10 -2.01 35.89
N SER A 153 -1.94 -1.91 34.86
CA SER A 153 -2.26 -3.05 34.00
C SER A 153 -1.13 -3.32 33.01
N PHE A 154 -0.53 -4.51 33.10
CA PHE A 154 0.50 -4.97 32.15
C PHE A 154 0.09 -4.83 30.68
N PRO A 155 -1.18 -5.10 30.27
CA PRO A 155 -1.60 -4.87 28.89
C PRO A 155 -1.49 -3.41 28.43
N LEU A 156 -1.69 -2.43 29.31
CA LEU A 156 -1.59 -1.01 28.98
C LEU A 156 -0.14 -0.60 28.73
N LEU A 157 0.81 -1.13 29.50
CA LEU A 157 2.25 -0.97 29.25
C LEU A 157 2.63 -1.59 27.90
N LEU A 158 2.19 -2.83 27.65
CA LEU A 158 2.50 -3.53 26.41
C LEU A 158 1.94 -2.78 25.19
N GLN A 159 0.69 -2.32 25.25
CA GLN A 159 0.08 -1.50 24.21
C GLN A 159 0.83 -0.17 24.01
N GLY A 160 1.19 0.48 25.12
CA GLY A 160 1.93 1.73 25.12
C GLY A 160 3.32 1.62 24.50
N MET A 161 3.97 0.46 24.60
CA MET A 161 5.26 0.19 23.96
C MET A 161 5.13 -0.26 22.50
N LEU A 162 4.13 -1.09 22.18
CA LEU A 162 3.97 -1.67 20.84
C LEU A 162 3.47 -0.67 19.79
N LEU A 163 2.55 0.23 20.12
CA LEU A 163 1.96 1.17 19.17
C LEU A 163 2.94 2.24 18.65
N PRO A 164 3.85 2.82 19.47
CA PRO A 164 4.90 3.71 18.97
C PRO A 164 5.89 2.98 18.07
N VAL A 165 6.27 1.74 18.41
CA VAL A 165 7.15 0.91 17.57
C VAL A 165 6.48 0.62 16.23
N PHE A 166 5.19 0.27 16.22
CA PHE A 166 4.41 0.15 14.99
C PHE A 166 4.47 1.45 14.17
N ALA A 167 4.17 2.59 14.81
CA ALA A 167 4.07 3.86 14.12
C ALA A 167 5.42 4.29 13.51
N TYR A 168 6.53 3.89 14.13
CA TYR A 168 7.87 4.11 13.63
C TYR A 168 8.24 3.17 12.47
N LEU A 169 7.86 1.90 12.54
CA LEU A 169 8.21 0.90 11.52
C LEU A 169 7.33 0.97 10.26
N ARG A 170 6.12 1.52 10.35
CA ARG A 170 5.21 1.64 9.20
C ARG A 170 5.75 2.67 8.19
N PRO A 171 5.84 2.35 6.88
CA PRO A 171 6.30 3.29 5.85
C PRO A 171 5.50 4.59 5.82
N LYS A 172 4.17 4.49 5.99
CA LYS A 172 3.26 5.63 6.10
C LYS A 172 3.04 5.99 7.56
N LYS A 173 3.62 7.12 7.98
CA LYS A 173 3.55 7.62 9.36
C LYS A 173 2.10 7.66 9.84
N SER A 174 1.85 7.03 10.99
CA SER A 174 0.52 7.00 11.64
C SER A 174 0.55 7.74 12.96
N TYR A 175 0.31 9.06 12.92
CA TYR A 175 0.35 9.90 14.11
C TYR A 175 -0.70 9.51 15.16
N MET A 176 -1.87 9.05 14.72
CA MET A 176 -2.94 8.56 15.61
C MET A 176 -2.44 7.43 16.51
N GLN A 177 -1.74 6.44 15.95
CA GLN A 177 -1.29 5.28 16.72
C GLN A 177 -0.13 5.62 17.65
N LEU A 178 0.75 6.52 17.22
CA LEU A 178 1.79 7.08 18.08
C LEU A 178 1.16 7.79 19.30
N ALA A 179 0.16 8.65 19.06
CA ALA A 179 -0.53 9.39 20.12
C ALA A 179 -1.25 8.45 21.10
N ILE A 180 -1.95 7.42 20.60
CA ILE A 180 -2.60 6.41 21.44
C ILE A 180 -1.56 5.67 22.29
N GLY A 181 -0.46 5.22 21.69
CA GLY A 181 0.62 4.54 22.41
C GLY A 181 1.24 5.39 23.52
N LEU A 182 1.58 6.64 23.22
CA LEU A 182 2.10 7.59 24.20
C LEU A 182 1.09 7.89 25.31
N GLY A 183 -0.20 8.03 24.97
CA GLY A 183 -1.27 8.20 25.95
C GLY A 183 -1.40 7.00 26.89
N SER A 184 -1.32 5.77 26.36
CA SER A 184 -1.33 4.55 27.17
C SER A 184 -0.13 4.49 28.13
N LEU A 185 1.08 4.85 27.67
CA LEU A 185 2.27 4.94 28.55
C LEU A 185 2.07 5.97 29.65
N ALA A 186 1.59 7.17 29.31
CA ALA A 186 1.36 8.23 30.29
C ALA A 186 0.37 7.80 31.37
N MET A 187 -0.75 7.16 30.99
CA MET A 187 -1.71 6.60 31.94
C MET A 187 -1.11 5.53 32.83
N TYR A 188 -0.26 4.64 32.28
CA TYR A 188 0.42 3.61 33.06
C TYR A 188 1.34 4.23 34.14
N PHE A 189 2.16 5.21 33.78
CA PHE A 189 3.05 5.89 34.72
C PHE A 189 2.30 6.75 35.75
N ALA A 190 1.21 7.42 35.36
CA ALA A 190 0.36 8.13 36.30
C ALA A 190 -0.21 7.19 37.38
N GLY A 191 -0.64 5.98 36.98
CA GLY A 191 -1.09 4.95 37.93
C GLY A 191 0.01 4.46 38.88
N LEU A 192 1.27 4.42 38.44
CA LEU A 192 2.42 4.11 39.30
C LEU A 192 2.70 5.22 40.31
N LEU A 193 2.66 6.49 39.88
CA LEU A 193 2.92 7.65 40.73
C LEU A 193 1.85 7.88 41.78
N LEU A 194 0.57 7.62 41.46
CA LEU A 194 -0.51 7.72 42.44
C LEU A 194 -0.44 6.65 43.54
N LYS A 195 0.41 5.63 43.36
CA LYS A 195 0.63 4.55 44.33
C LYS A 195 1.83 4.81 45.26
N SER A 196 2.80 5.62 44.83
CA SER A 196 4.00 5.97 45.60
C SER A 196 3.72 7.10 46.59
#